data_AF-A0AB39W4Z1-F1
#
_entry.id   AF-A0AB39W4Z1-F1
#
_cell.length_a   1.000
_cell.length_b   1.000
_cell.length_c   1.000
_cell.angle_alpha   90.00
_cell.angle_beta   90.00
_cell.angle_gamma   90.00
#
_symmetry.space_group_name_H-M   'P 1'
#
loop_
_entity.id
_entity.type
_entity.pdbx_description
1 polymer ?
#
loop_
_entity_poly.entity_id
_entity_poly.type
_entity_poly.pdbx_seq_one_letter_code
_entity_poly.pdbx_strand_id
1 'polypeptide(L)' 'MSDDVSNRSFGKSHGIHEGIVRKIKEVDGYKIPVSTLTTICFYKGMKLSEFFKLIEETYGELNDNFETVFK' A
#
# COMPACT_ATOMS: atom_id res chain seq x y z
N MET A 1 -10.63 24.42 -1.48
CA MET A 1 -9.38 24.35 -0.67
C MET A 1 -9.17 22.89 -0.37
N SER A 2 -8.27 22.22 -1.09
CA SER A 2 -7.92 20.82 -0.79
C SER A 2 -7.09 20.83 0.47
N ASP A 3 -7.55 20.16 1.53
CA ASP A 3 -6.74 19.89 2.70
C ASP A 3 -5.60 18.95 2.28
N ASP A 4 -4.49 19.52 1.80
CA ASP A 4 -3.27 18.79 1.52
C ASP A 4 -2.72 18.27 2.85
N VAL A 5 -3.15 17.06 3.23
CA VAL A 5 -2.62 16.35 4.38
C VAL A 5 -1.12 16.14 4.13
N SER A 6 -0.29 16.84 4.91
CA SER A 6 1.16 16.71 4.80
C SER A 6 1.59 15.23 4.89
N ASN A 7 2.61 14.84 4.13
CA ASN A 7 3.13 13.47 4.16
C ASN A 7 3.50 13.00 5.58
N ARG A 8 3.90 13.95 6.43
CA ARG A 8 4.14 13.73 7.86
C ARG A 8 2.88 13.34 8.61
N SER A 9 1.81 14.11 8.44
CA SER A 9 0.52 13.83 9.10
C SER A 9 -0.04 12.49 8.64
N PHE A 10 0.00 12.22 7.32
CA PHE A 10 -0.44 10.95 6.76
C PHE A 10 0.39 9.77 7.29
N GLY A 11 1.72 9.92 7.32
CA GLY A 11 2.59 8.86 7.83
C GLY A 11 2.28 8.55 9.30
N LYS A 12 2.10 9.58 10.13
CA LYS A 12 1.77 9.44 11.54
C LYS A 12 0.43 8.71 11.76
N SER A 13 -0.60 9.01 10.97
CA SER A 13 -1.91 8.35 11.12
C SER A 13 -1.93 6.90 10.64
N HIS A 14 -0.95 6.48 9.84
CA HIS A 14 -0.87 5.13 9.28
C HIS A 14 0.34 4.32 9.81
N GLY A 15 1.03 4.83 10.83
CA GLY A 15 2.16 4.13 11.46
C GLY A 15 3.42 4.01 10.59
N ILE A 16 3.60 4.89 9.60
CA ILE A 16 4.73 4.84 8.65
C ILE A 16 5.48 6.18 8.60
N HIS A 17 6.76 6.12 8.23
CA HIS A 17 7.58 7.33 8.08
C HIS A 17 7.14 8.13 6.84
N GLU A 18 7.25 9.47 6.89
CA GLU A 18 6.92 10.36 5.76
C GLU A 18 7.67 10.00 4.46
N GLY A 19 8.87 9.42 4.58
CA GLY A 19 9.65 8.92 3.45
C GLY A 19 8.99 7.74 2.73
N ILE A 20 8.24 6.89 3.44
CA ILE A 20 7.44 5.82 2.84
C ILE A 20 6.26 6.42 2.08
N VAL A 21 5.61 7.43 2.65
CA VAL A 21 4.51 8.15 1.98
C VAL A 21 4.97 8.79 0.68
N ARG A 22 6.18 9.36 0.64
CA ARG A 22 6.78 9.89 -0.59
C ARG A 22 6.94 8.79 -1.65
N LYS A 23 7.51 7.65 -1.28
CA LYS A 23 7.69 6.50 -2.19
C LYS A 23 6.37 5.99 -2.76
N ILE A 24 5.33 5.86 -1.93
CA ILE A 24 3.99 5.43 -2.38
C ILE A 24 3.41 6.39 -3.45
N LYS A 25 3.76 7.68 -3.39
CA LYS A 25 3.31 8.71 -4.34
C LYS A 25 4.18 8.83 -5.59
N GLU A 26 5.27 8.07 -5.71
CA GLU A 26 6.14 8.11 -6.90
C GLU A 26 5.42 7.52 -8.13
N VAL A 27 5.69 8.08 -9.30
CA VAL A 27 5.02 7.70 -10.57
C VAL A 27 5.32 6.24 -10.95
N ASP A 28 6.56 5.79 -10.71
CA ASP A 28 6.99 4.41 -10.97
C ASP A 28 6.50 3.41 -9.91
N GLY A 29 5.72 3.91 -8.95
CA GLY A 29 5.22 3.15 -7.82
C GLY A 29 6.32 2.77 -6.83
N TYR A 30 5.94 1.96 -5.85
CA TYR A 30 6.84 1.51 -4.80
C TYR A 30 6.60 0.03 -4.55
N LYS A 31 7.68 -0.77 -4.56
CA LYS A 31 7.67 -2.15 -4.08
C LYS A 31 7.54 -2.14 -2.55
N ILE A 32 6.31 -1.96 -2.07
CA ILE A 32 5.99 -1.87 -0.64
C ILE A 32 6.32 -3.22 0.02
N PRO A 33 7.18 -3.26 1.05
CA PRO A 33 7.35 -4.45 1.85
C PRO A 33 6.03 -4.88 2.49
N VAL A 34 5.73 -6.18 2.46
CA VAL A 34 4.51 -6.71 3.09
C VAL A 34 4.40 -6.31 4.56
N SER A 35 5.52 -6.22 5.29
CA SER A 35 5.54 -5.72 6.67
C SER A 35 5.02 -4.29 6.81
N THR A 36 5.41 -3.39 5.90
CA THR A 36 4.90 -2.01 5.84
C THR A 36 3.41 -1.98 5.52
N LEU A 37 2.96 -2.81 4.57
CA LEU A 37 1.54 -2.91 4.24
C LEU A 37 0.73 -3.45 5.44
N THR A 38 1.24 -4.43 6.16
CA THR A 38 0.65 -4.95 7.40
C THR A 38 0.51 -3.87 8.46
N THR A 39 1.53 -3.01 8.66
CA THR A 39 1.45 -1.87 9.57
C THR A 39 0.33 -0.92 9.17
N ILE A 40 0.24 -0.56 7.89
CA ILE A 40 -0.81 0.34 7.39
C ILE A 40 -2.21 -0.28 7.63
N CYS A 41 -2.39 -1.57 7.35
CA CYS A 41 -3.64 -2.29 7.58
C CYS A 41 -4.02 -2.30 9.07
N PHE A 42 -3.06 -2.56 9.96
CA PHE A 42 -3.26 -2.51 11.41
C PHE A 42 -3.78 -1.16 11.88
N TYR A 43 -3.17 -0.05 11.43
CA TYR A 43 -3.63 1.30 11.77
C TYR A 43 -5.01 1.64 11.18
N LYS A 44 -5.39 0.99 10.09
CA LYS A 44 -6.74 1.09 9.51
C LYS A 44 -7.78 0.18 10.14
N GLY A 45 -7.40 -0.66 11.13
CA GLY A 45 -8.33 -1.64 11.72
C GLY A 45 -8.76 -2.72 10.74
N MET A 46 -7.92 -3.02 9.75
CA MET A 46 -8.18 -3.92 8.62
C MET A 46 -7.18 -5.07 8.64
N LYS A 47 -7.63 -6.29 8.28
CA LYS A 47 -6.74 -7.42 8.04
C LYS A 47 -6.08 -7.29 6.67
N LEU A 48 -4.85 -7.79 6.56
CA LEU A 48 -4.13 -7.79 5.28
C LEU A 48 -4.90 -8.55 4.17
N SER A 49 -5.61 -9.63 4.52
CA SER A 49 -6.45 -10.36 3.57
C SER A 49 -7.66 -9.56 3.08
N GLU A 50 -8.24 -8.69 3.92
CA GLU A 50 -9.33 -7.79 3.53
C GLU A 50 -8.82 -6.71 2.58
N PHE A 51 -7.60 -6.22 2.80
CA PHE A 51 -6.95 -5.30 1.88
C PHE A 51 -6.78 -5.90 0.48
N PHE A 52 -6.26 -7.14 0.37
CA PHE A 52 -6.10 -7.77 -0.95
C PHE A 52 -7.43 -8.02 -1.67
N LYS A 53 -8.47 -8.43 -0.94
CA LYS A 53 -9.83 -8.51 -1.51
C LYS A 53 -10.32 -7.18 -2.06
N LEU A 54 -10.10 -6.08 -1.33
CA LEU A 54 -10.48 -4.74 -1.80
C LEU A 54 -9.74 -4.36 -3.09
N ILE A 55 -8.47 -4.75 -3.22
CA ILE A 55 -7.70 -4.55 -4.45
C ILE A 55 -8.32 -5.34 -5.60
N GLU A 56 -8.64 -6.62 -5.40
CA GLU A 56 -9.29 -7.47 -6.40
C GLU A 56 -10.65 -6.91 -6.85
N GLU A 57 -11.47 -6.44 -5.90
CA GLU A 57 -12.77 -5.82 -6.17
C GLU A 57 -12.64 -4.51 -6.98
N THR A 58 -11.58 -3.74 -6.74
CA THR A 58 -11.40 -2.41 -7.34
C THR A 58 -10.72 -2.45 -8.70
N TYR A 59 -9.72 -3.32 -8.85
CA TYR A 59 -8.82 -3.36 -10.01
C TYR A 59 -8.93 -4.64 -10.85
N GLY A 60 -9.80 -5.57 -10.45
CA GLY A 60 -9.94 -6.89 -11.06
C GLY A 60 -9.04 -7.93 -10.41
N GLU A 61 -9.22 -9.19 -10.80
CA GLU A 61 -8.46 -10.33 -10.25
C GLU A 61 -6.95 -10.12 -10.40
N LEU A 62 -6.22 -10.33 -9.30
CA LEU A 62 -4.77 -10.32 -9.29
C LEU A 62 -4.26 -11.52 -10.09
N ASN A 63 -3.32 -11.27 -11.01
CA ASN A 63 -2.68 -12.34 -11.77
C ASN A 63 -1.62 -13.03 -10.90
N ASP A 64 -2.04 -14.04 -10.14
CA ASP A 64 -1.18 -14.88 -9.31
C ASP A 64 -0.54 -16.05 -10.08
N ASN A 65 -0.67 -16.07 -11.42
CA ASN A 65 0.02 -17.06 -12.22
C ASN A 65 1.53 -16.84 -12.10
N PHE A 66 2.25 -17.83 -11.56
CA PHE A 66 3.70 -17.82 -11.58
C PHE A 66 4.17 -17.85 -13.04
N GLU A 67 4.57 -16.69 -13.58
CA GLU A 67 5.32 -16.66 -14.83
C GLU A 67 6.63 -17.40 -14.58
N THR A 68 6.68 -18.65 -15.02
CA THR A 68 7.88 -19.46 -14.90
C THR A 68 8.87 -18.99 -15.96
N VAL A 69 9.56 -17.88 -15.68
CA VAL A 69 10.67 -17.42 -16.49
C VAL A 69 11.87 -18.31 -16.15
N PHE A 70 11.89 -19.52 -16.69
CA PHE A 70 13.12 -20.28 -16.82
C PHE A 70 13.98 -19.59 -17.88
N LYS A 71 15.07 -18.96 -17.46
CA LYS A 71 16.18 -18.57 -18.34
C LYS A 71 17.20 -19.68 -18.40
#